data_AF-Q5C0Y1-F1
#
_entry.id   AF-Q5C0Y1-F1
#
_cell.length_a   1.000
_cell.length_b   1.000
_cell.length_c   1.000
_cell.angle_alpha   90.00
_cell.angle_beta   90.00
_cell.angle_gamma   90.00
#
_symmetry.space_group_name_H-M   'P 1'
#
loop_
_entity.id
_entity.type
_entity.pdbx_description
1 polymer ?
#
loop_
_entity_poly.entity_id
_entity_poly.type
_entity_poly.pdbx_seq_one_letter_code
_entity_poly.pdbx_strand_id
1 'polypeptide(L)'
;FQRYADILQGIRDLNDLGHPICAHLRQGDWLAHYLTERLTKLPLNSDKLITEALIQMTDILKIMYKPLSNIPRYLVPAYFEALTVTLTEFIKREITLRFSSWIRTSSSIAKNLAVATTQFYGFIGNSRIPGRIQFNKEIPQNLRIEAMYCSLSAGLPHFAEGMWRSWGRDTFIALRGCLLLTGRYQDAANIILSYASLLRHGLIPNLVEMVSLLNQDTIVVMQFGIGYIL
;
A
#
# COMPACT_ATOMS: atom_id res chain seq x y z
N PHE A 1 3.24 3.53 10.47
CA PHE A 1 2.24 3.62 11.56
C PHE A 1 1.84 2.23 12.03
N GLN A 2 1.12 1.43 11.23
CA GLN A 2 0.67 0.06 11.59
C GLN A 2 1.71 -0.78 12.37
N ARG A 3 2.89 -1.05 11.79
CA ARG A 3 3.95 -1.85 12.45
C ARG A 3 4.34 -1.32 13.84
N TYR A 4 4.43 0.00 14.00
CA TYR A 4 4.79 0.59 15.30
C TYR A 4 3.62 0.52 16.28
N ALA A 5 2.40 0.75 15.83
CA ALA A 5 1.21 0.60 16.66
C ALA A 5 1.10 -0.83 17.22
N ASP A 6 1.31 -1.86 16.39
CA ASP A 6 1.23 -3.26 16.82
C ASP A 6 2.28 -3.60 17.88
N ILE A 7 3.53 -3.14 17.71
CA ILE A 7 4.60 -3.32 18.70
C ILE A 7 4.27 -2.59 20.00
N LEU A 8 3.81 -1.34 19.91
CA LEU A 8 3.51 -0.50 21.06
C LEU A 8 2.29 -1.01 21.85
N GLN A 9 1.29 -1.56 21.18
CA GLN A 9 0.16 -2.23 21.83
C GLN A 9 0.65 -3.42 22.67
N GLY A 10 1.50 -4.30 22.12
CA GLY A 10 2.06 -5.42 22.87
C GLY A 10 2.87 -4.98 24.10
N ILE A 11 3.64 -3.89 23.97
CA ILE A 11 4.38 -3.30 25.09
C ILE A 11 3.44 -2.77 26.15
N ARG A 12 2.38 -2.05 25.77
CA ARG A 12 1.38 -1.51 26.70
C ARG A 12 0.67 -2.64 27.44
N ASP A 13 0.23 -3.66 26.72
CA ASP A 13 -0.54 -4.78 27.29
C ASP A 13 0.30 -5.59 28.30
N LEU A 14 1.63 -5.65 28.11
CA LEU A 14 2.58 -6.27 29.04
C LEU A 14 3.22 -5.28 30.04
N ASN A 15 2.95 -3.99 29.90
CA ASN A 15 3.63 -2.90 30.61
C ASN A 15 5.18 -2.99 30.55
N ASP A 16 5.74 -3.39 29.40
CA ASP A 16 7.18 -3.59 29.22
C ASP A 16 7.92 -2.27 28.94
N LEU A 17 8.08 -1.45 29.98
CA LEU A 17 8.86 -0.20 29.91
C LEU A 17 10.36 -0.42 29.66
N GLY A 18 10.83 -1.67 29.77
CA GLY A 18 12.19 -2.12 29.48
C GLY A 18 12.46 -2.33 28.00
N HIS A 19 11.43 -2.38 27.15
CA HIS A 19 11.58 -2.59 25.72
C HIS A 19 12.53 -1.57 25.05
N PRO A 20 13.40 -1.97 24.11
CA PRO A 20 14.36 -1.06 23.47
C PRO A 20 13.73 0.18 22.84
N ILE A 21 12.50 0.07 22.31
CA ILE A 21 11.77 1.21 21.75
C ILE A 21 11.42 2.27 22.81
N CYS A 22 11.12 1.86 24.05
CA CYS A 22 10.84 2.78 25.14
C CYS A 22 12.11 3.53 25.54
N ALA A 23 13.25 2.84 25.57
CA ALA A 23 14.55 3.49 25.77
C ALA A 23 14.86 4.50 24.66
N HIS A 24 14.62 4.12 23.39
CA HIS A 24 14.79 5.01 22.25
C HIS A 24 13.90 6.27 22.33
N LEU A 25 12.61 6.10 22.66
CA LEU A 25 11.65 7.20 22.84
C LEU A 25 12.00 8.13 24.02
N ARG A 26 12.64 7.60 25.07
CA ARG A 26 13.15 8.41 26.19
C ARG A 26 14.38 9.25 25.78
N GLN A 27 15.20 8.75 24.86
CA GLN A 27 16.44 9.40 24.43
C GLN A 27 16.20 10.54 23.45
N GLY A 28 15.11 10.51 22.67
CA GLY A 28 14.80 11.59 21.75
C GLY A 28 13.59 11.33 20.85
N ASP A 29 13.25 12.34 20.06
CA ASP A 29 12.01 12.41 19.29
C ASP A 29 12.18 11.89 17.84
N TRP A 30 13.28 11.19 17.56
CA TRP A 30 13.64 10.75 16.20
C TRP A 30 12.58 9.89 15.53
N LEU A 31 11.93 8.99 16.27
CA LEU A 31 10.88 8.14 15.71
C LEU A 31 9.64 8.96 15.31
N ALA A 32 9.26 9.98 16.09
CA ALA A 32 8.19 10.90 15.73
C ALA A 32 8.55 11.69 14.46
N HIS A 33 9.77 12.21 14.39
CA HIS A 33 10.26 12.93 13.22
C HIS A 33 10.29 12.02 11.98
N TYR A 34 10.81 10.81 12.10
CA TYR A 34 10.82 9.83 11.02
C TYR A 34 9.39 9.50 10.52
N LEU A 35 8.44 9.28 11.44
CA LEU A 35 7.06 8.96 11.07
C LEU A 35 6.36 10.11 10.34
N THR A 36 6.67 11.35 10.69
CA THR A 36 6.09 12.54 10.02
C THR A 36 6.76 12.82 8.70
N GLU A 37 8.09 12.94 8.67
CA GLU A 37 8.84 13.36 7.49
C GLU A 37 8.83 12.32 6.36
N ARG A 38 8.64 11.04 6.67
CA ARG A 38 8.55 9.98 5.64
C ARG A 38 7.36 10.15 4.70
N LEU A 39 6.34 10.95 5.04
CA LEU A 39 5.20 11.21 4.17
C LEU A 39 5.55 12.12 2.99
N THR A 40 6.61 12.92 3.12
CA THR A 40 7.10 13.83 2.07
C THR A 40 8.48 13.46 1.54
N LYS A 41 9.15 12.48 2.13
CA LYS A 41 10.43 11.91 1.66
C LYS A 41 10.20 10.57 0.96
N LEU A 42 9.73 10.60 -0.29
CA LEU A 42 9.44 9.41 -1.09
C LEU A 42 10.63 8.93 -1.93
N PRO A 43 10.67 7.65 -2.38
CA PRO A 43 11.72 7.13 -3.24
C PRO A 43 11.80 7.85 -4.60
N LEU A 44 12.97 7.80 -5.25
CA LEU A 44 13.19 8.30 -6.61
C LEU A 44 12.08 7.87 -7.58
N ASN A 45 11.65 8.78 -8.46
CA ASN A 45 10.54 8.59 -9.41
C ASN A 45 9.13 8.48 -8.79
N SER A 46 8.97 8.95 -7.55
CA SER A 46 7.69 8.99 -6.83
C SER A 46 7.19 10.41 -6.54
N ASP A 47 7.80 11.45 -7.12
CA ASP A 47 7.46 12.85 -6.82
C ASP A 47 6.00 13.19 -7.13
N LYS A 48 5.42 12.53 -8.15
CA LYS A 48 3.99 12.64 -8.48
C LYS A 48 3.05 12.09 -7.39
N LEU A 49 3.56 11.33 -6.42
CA LEU A 49 2.77 10.81 -5.29
C LEU A 49 2.67 11.80 -4.13
N ILE A 50 3.55 12.80 -4.06
CA ILE A 50 3.47 13.84 -3.02
C ILE A 50 2.30 14.74 -3.40
N THR A 51 1.18 14.50 -2.75
CA THR A 51 -0.03 15.32 -2.91
C THR A 51 -0.08 16.40 -1.84
N GLU A 52 -0.83 17.47 -2.11
CA GLU A 52 -1.11 18.49 -1.10
C GLU A 52 -1.71 17.88 0.17
N ALA A 53 -2.56 16.86 0.04
CA ALA A 53 -3.13 16.12 1.17
C ALA A 53 -2.06 15.43 2.05
N LEU A 54 -0.99 14.88 1.46
CA LEU A 54 0.12 14.31 2.23
C LEU A 54 0.94 15.37 2.94
N ILE A 55 1.12 16.55 2.33
CA ILE A 55 1.80 17.68 2.97
C ILE A 55 0.98 18.16 4.17
N GLN A 56 -0.33 18.41 3.98
CA GLN A 56 -1.23 18.79 5.06
C GLN A 56 -1.24 17.75 6.19
N MET A 57 -1.28 16.45 5.85
CA MET A 57 -1.21 15.38 6.85
C MET A 57 0.12 15.39 7.61
N THR A 58 1.23 15.67 6.93
CA THR A 58 2.54 15.81 7.57
C THR A 58 2.54 16.92 8.61
N ASP A 59 1.94 18.06 8.29
CA ASP A 59 1.88 19.21 9.20
C ASP A 59 0.96 18.94 10.39
N ILE A 60 -0.19 18.28 10.17
CA ILE A 60 -1.07 17.82 11.25
C ILE A 60 -0.31 16.88 12.20
N LEU A 61 0.43 15.91 11.66
CA LEU A 61 1.18 14.98 12.49
C LEU A 61 2.30 15.66 13.28
N LYS A 62 2.99 16.65 12.69
CA LYS A 62 3.98 17.46 13.41
C LYS A 62 3.34 18.18 14.60
N ILE A 63 2.17 18.79 14.40
CA ILE A 63 1.41 19.44 15.49
C ILE A 63 1.03 18.41 16.55
N MET A 64 0.55 17.22 16.14
CA MET A 64 0.13 16.15 17.04
C MET A 64 1.29 15.62 17.92
N TYR A 65 2.49 15.45 17.36
CA TYR A 65 3.64 14.94 18.12
C TYR A 65 4.44 16.02 18.87
N LYS A 66 4.27 17.31 18.52
CA LYS A 66 4.99 18.44 19.14
C LYS A 66 4.96 18.45 20.68
N PRO A 67 3.85 18.11 21.37
CA PRO A 67 3.82 18.12 22.83
C PRO A 67 4.82 17.14 23.49
N LEU A 68 5.25 16.09 22.79
CA LEU A 68 6.17 15.09 23.33
C LEU A 68 7.55 15.66 23.72
N SER A 69 7.99 16.74 23.06
CA SER A 69 9.25 17.40 23.41
C SER A 69 9.19 18.15 24.74
N ASN A 70 7.98 18.44 25.24
CA ASN A 70 7.75 19.32 26.39
C ASN A 70 7.39 18.55 27.66
N ILE A 71 7.33 17.23 27.61
CA ILE A 71 6.99 16.37 28.75
C ILE A 71 8.24 15.67 29.30
N PRO A 72 8.24 15.27 30.58
CA PRO A 72 9.31 14.45 31.15
C PRO A 72 9.56 13.19 30.31
N ARG A 73 10.84 12.89 30.02
CA ARG A 73 11.21 11.85 29.05
C ARG A 73 10.65 10.47 29.40
N TYR A 74 10.54 10.13 30.68
CA TYR A 74 9.98 8.86 31.13
C TYR A 74 8.49 8.67 30.76
N LEU A 75 7.73 9.76 30.51
CA LEU A 75 6.34 9.71 30.06
C LEU A 75 6.19 9.55 28.53
N VAL A 76 7.21 9.93 27.77
CA VAL A 76 7.16 9.95 26.29
C VAL A 76 6.69 8.61 25.69
N PRO A 77 7.17 7.42 26.14
CA PRO A 77 6.71 6.16 25.56
C PRO A 77 5.19 5.96 25.63
N ALA A 78 4.55 6.30 26.75
CA ALA A 78 3.12 6.12 26.94
C ALA A 78 2.29 7.08 26.07
N TYR A 79 2.66 8.36 26.04
CA TYR A 79 1.95 9.34 25.20
C TYR A 79 2.20 9.12 23.70
N PHE A 80 3.42 8.73 23.32
CA PHE A 80 3.73 8.38 21.93
C PHE A 80 2.92 7.17 21.46
N GLU A 81 2.78 6.14 22.30
CA GLU A 81 1.90 4.99 22.03
C GLU A 81 0.46 5.43 21.81
N ALA A 82 -0.10 6.19 22.77
CA ALA A 82 -1.49 6.62 22.70
C ALA A 82 -1.78 7.39 21.41
N LEU A 83 -0.90 8.32 21.02
CA LEU A 83 -1.01 9.08 19.77
C LEU A 83 -0.91 8.17 18.54
N THR A 84 0.09 7.29 18.49
CA THR A 84 0.38 6.43 17.33
C THR A 84 -0.71 5.39 17.10
N VAL A 85 -1.21 4.78 18.18
CA VAL A 85 -2.29 3.79 18.13
C VAL A 85 -3.61 4.46 17.75
N THR A 86 -3.94 5.60 18.36
CA THR A 86 -5.16 6.36 18.02
C THR A 86 -5.17 6.77 16.56
N LEU A 87 -4.05 7.29 16.05
CA LEU A 87 -3.90 7.62 14.63
C LEU A 87 -4.13 6.40 13.73
N THR A 88 -3.55 5.25 14.10
CA THR A 88 -3.66 4.03 13.30
C THR A 88 -5.10 3.53 13.27
N GLU A 89 -5.79 3.51 14.40
CA GLU A 89 -7.21 3.13 14.47
C GLU A 89 -8.11 4.12 13.71
N PHE A 90 -7.82 5.42 13.78
CA PHE A 90 -8.51 6.42 12.99
C PHE A 90 -8.36 6.17 11.48
N ILE A 91 -7.13 5.93 11.00
CA ILE A 91 -6.86 5.62 9.59
C ILE A 91 -7.60 4.34 9.16
N LYS A 92 -7.57 3.26 9.96
CA LYS A 92 -8.29 2.01 9.68
C LYS A 92 -9.80 2.25 9.55
N ARG A 93 -10.36 3.07 10.44
CA ARG A 93 -11.78 3.44 10.41
C ARG A 93 -12.12 4.22 9.14
N GLU A 94 -11.34 5.25 8.79
CA GLU A 94 -11.56 6.05 7.59
C GLU A 94 -11.45 5.23 6.30
N ILE A 95 -10.49 4.30 6.22
CA ILE A 95 -10.38 3.35 5.10
C ILE A 95 -11.63 2.48 5.04
N THR A 96 -12.09 1.94 6.17
CA THR A 96 -13.28 1.09 6.24
C THR A 96 -14.53 1.81 5.76
N LEU A 97 -14.67 3.11 6.06
CA LEU A 97 -15.80 3.92 5.60
C LEU A 97 -15.83 4.09 4.08
N ARG A 98 -14.66 4.08 3.43
CA ARG A 98 -14.52 4.16 1.96
C ARG A 98 -14.79 2.85 1.24
N PHE A 99 -14.78 1.72 1.95
CA PHE A 99 -15.13 0.43 1.38
C PHE A 99 -16.64 0.27 1.16
N SER A 100 -17.01 -0.77 0.41
CA SER A 100 -18.39 -1.18 0.18
C SER A 100 -19.20 -1.35 1.48
N SER A 101 -20.52 -1.14 1.40
CA SER A 101 -21.41 -1.10 2.56
C SER A 101 -21.39 -2.36 3.41
N TRP A 102 -21.26 -3.53 2.79
CA TRP A 102 -21.24 -4.81 3.50
C TRP A 102 -20.01 -4.96 4.40
N ILE A 103 -18.87 -4.34 4.06
CA ILE A 103 -17.67 -4.37 4.91
C ILE A 103 -17.90 -3.53 6.17
N ARG A 104 -18.58 -2.39 6.05
CA ARG A 104 -18.85 -1.48 7.18
C ARG A 104 -19.69 -2.17 8.26
N THR A 105 -20.65 -2.99 7.87
CA THR A 105 -21.53 -3.74 8.77
C THR A 105 -20.97 -5.12 9.18
N SER A 106 -19.84 -5.53 8.61
CA SER A 106 -19.23 -6.84 8.89
C SER A 106 -18.43 -6.89 10.21
N SER A 107 -17.95 -8.11 10.53
CA SER A 107 -17.11 -8.39 11.70
C SER A 107 -15.75 -7.66 11.64
N SER A 108 -15.08 -7.59 12.79
CA SER A 108 -13.70 -7.06 12.88
C SER A 108 -12.72 -7.79 11.97
N ILE A 109 -12.85 -9.13 11.85
CA ILE A 109 -12.01 -9.95 10.96
C ILE A 109 -12.19 -9.52 9.51
N ALA A 110 -13.43 -9.37 9.03
CA ALA A 110 -13.69 -8.95 7.66
C ALA A 110 -13.19 -7.52 7.37
N LYS A 111 -13.36 -6.60 8.33
CA LYS A 111 -12.78 -5.24 8.25
C LYS A 111 -11.27 -5.25 8.21
N ASN A 112 -10.62 -6.06 9.05
CA ASN A 112 -9.16 -6.20 9.09
C ASN A 112 -8.62 -6.78 7.78
N LEU A 113 -9.29 -7.81 7.24
CA LEU A 113 -8.96 -8.36 5.92
C LEU A 113 -9.10 -7.30 4.83
N ALA A 114 -10.20 -6.53 4.84
CA ALA A 114 -10.42 -5.45 3.88
C ALA A 114 -9.34 -4.36 3.99
N VAL A 115 -8.98 -3.90 5.18
CA VAL A 115 -7.89 -2.94 5.38
C VAL A 115 -6.55 -3.52 4.91
N ALA A 116 -6.27 -4.80 5.16
CA ALA A 116 -5.06 -5.45 4.67
C ALA A 116 -4.94 -5.39 3.13
N THR A 117 -6.06 -5.37 2.40
CA THR A 117 -6.03 -5.24 0.93
C THR A 117 -5.45 -3.92 0.43
N THR A 118 -5.33 -2.88 1.27
CA THR A 118 -4.67 -1.61 0.89
C THR A 118 -3.16 -1.72 0.91
N GLN A 119 -2.59 -2.77 1.52
CA GLN A 119 -1.15 -2.98 1.57
C GLN A 119 -0.60 -3.53 0.25
N PHE A 120 -1.44 -4.25 -0.52
CA PHE A 120 -1.01 -4.92 -1.75
C PHE A 120 -1.14 -4.04 -2.99
N TYR A 121 -2.08 -3.10 -3.01
CA TYR A 121 -2.34 -2.24 -4.16
C TYR A 121 -1.77 -0.84 -3.96
N GLY A 122 -0.97 -0.37 -4.91
CA GLY A 122 -0.43 0.98 -4.89
C GLY A 122 0.55 1.23 -6.03
N PHE A 123 0.92 2.49 -6.20
CA PHE A 123 1.96 2.88 -7.13
C PHE A 123 3.34 2.56 -6.53
N ILE A 124 4.16 1.87 -7.30
CA ILE A 124 5.54 1.54 -6.97
C ILE A 124 6.41 1.91 -8.16
N GLY A 125 7.33 2.86 -7.97
CA GLY A 125 8.06 3.52 -9.05
C GLY A 125 8.78 2.57 -10.01
N ASN A 126 9.34 1.47 -9.50
CA ASN A 126 10.09 0.44 -10.23
C ASN A 126 9.25 -0.80 -10.63
N SER A 127 7.92 -0.76 -10.45
CA SER A 127 7.01 -1.89 -10.76
C SER A 127 5.73 -1.43 -11.46
N ARG A 128 5.90 -0.62 -12.50
CA ARG A 128 4.80 -0.07 -13.29
C ARG A 128 4.25 -1.12 -14.24
N ILE A 129 2.94 -1.29 -14.25
CA ILE A 129 2.22 -1.99 -15.31
C ILE A 129 1.91 -1.00 -16.44
N PRO A 130 1.79 -1.44 -17.71
CA PRO A 130 1.46 -0.54 -18.81
C PRO A 130 0.18 0.24 -18.55
N GLY A 131 0.13 1.46 -19.09
CA GLY A 131 -1.04 2.30 -19.03
C GLY A 131 -2.25 1.66 -19.72
N ARG A 132 -3.44 2.08 -19.29
CA ARG A 132 -4.72 1.66 -19.88
C ARG A 132 -4.71 1.84 -21.40
N ILE A 133 -5.01 0.79 -22.17
CA ILE A 133 -5.35 0.95 -23.59
C ILE A 133 -6.62 1.80 -23.67
N GLN A 134 -6.51 2.95 -24.32
CA GLN A 134 -7.69 3.73 -24.72
C GLN A 134 -8.28 3.07 -25.97
N PHE A 135 -9.34 2.30 -25.79
CA PHE A 135 -10.13 1.76 -26.90
C PHE A 135 -10.86 2.87 -27.69
N ASN A 136 -10.99 4.08 -27.12
CA ASN A 136 -11.65 5.21 -27.76
C ASN A 136 -10.79 6.48 -27.65
N LYS A 137 -10.31 7.00 -28.78
CA LYS A 137 -9.43 8.20 -28.86
C LYS A 137 -10.16 9.52 -28.54
N GLU A 138 -11.49 9.50 -28.46
CA GLU A 138 -12.34 10.69 -28.36
C GLU A 138 -12.73 11.09 -26.93
N ILE A 139 -12.19 10.42 -25.90
CA ILE A 139 -12.50 10.81 -24.51
C ILE A 139 -11.84 12.18 -24.22
N PRO A 140 -12.63 13.19 -23.80
CA PRO A 140 -12.12 14.53 -23.53
C PRO A 140 -10.96 14.52 -22.52
N GLN A 141 -9.93 15.36 -22.75
CA GLN A 141 -8.70 15.42 -21.93
C GLN A 141 -8.96 15.65 -20.43
N ASN A 142 -10.09 16.25 -20.09
CA ASN A 142 -10.61 16.53 -18.75
C ASN A 142 -11.12 15.29 -17.99
N LEU A 143 -11.28 14.14 -18.65
CA LEU A 143 -11.53 12.82 -18.03
C LEU A 143 -10.25 11.97 -17.94
N ARG A 144 -9.07 12.56 -18.24
CA ARG A 144 -7.77 11.96 -17.95
C ARG A 144 -7.55 11.99 -16.45
N ILE A 145 -8.17 11.04 -15.76
CA ILE A 145 -7.57 10.51 -14.56
C ILE A 145 -6.20 10.00 -15.04
N GLU A 146 -5.11 10.68 -14.70
CA GLU A 146 -3.78 10.08 -14.76
C GLU A 146 -3.93 8.81 -13.94
N ALA A 147 -4.17 7.67 -14.61
CA ALA A 147 -4.22 6.40 -13.94
C ALA A 147 -2.85 6.25 -13.31
N MET A 148 -2.76 6.45 -12.00
CA MET A 148 -1.55 6.07 -11.28
C MET A 148 -1.30 4.63 -11.71
N TYR A 149 -0.09 4.36 -12.21
CA TYR A 149 0.37 3.06 -12.69
C TYR A 149 0.52 2.09 -11.51
N CYS A 150 -0.57 1.88 -10.79
CA CYS A 150 -0.68 1.07 -9.60
C CYS A 150 -0.73 -0.38 -10.01
N SER A 151 -0.09 -1.21 -9.20
CA SER A 151 -0.05 -2.66 -9.38
C SER A 151 -0.37 -3.34 -8.06
N LEU A 152 -0.82 -4.59 -8.17
CA LEU A 152 -1.13 -5.44 -7.03
C LEU A 152 0.09 -6.35 -6.78
N SER A 153 0.67 -6.30 -5.57
CA SER A 153 1.74 -7.22 -5.20
C SER A 153 1.20 -8.61 -4.88
N ALA A 154 1.94 -9.65 -5.28
CA ALA A 154 1.65 -11.02 -4.86
C ALA A 154 1.90 -11.26 -3.35
N GLY A 155 2.71 -10.40 -2.72
CA GLY A 155 3.05 -10.53 -1.30
C GLY A 155 4.06 -9.48 -0.83
N LEU A 156 4.21 -9.36 0.49
CA LEU A 156 5.20 -8.49 1.13
C LEU A 156 6.17 -9.32 1.98
N PRO A 157 7.46 -8.96 2.08
CA PRO A 157 8.16 -7.94 1.29
C PRO A 157 8.70 -8.47 -0.05
N HIS A 158 8.82 -9.79 -0.20
CA HIS A 158 9.59 -10.42 -1.30
C HIS A 158 9.00 -10.19 -2.70
N PHE A 159 7.70 -9.94 -2.79
CA PHE A 159 6.99 -9.67 -4.05
C PHE A 159 6.41 -8.25 -4.07
N ALA A 160 7.09 -7.31 -3.42
CA ALA A 160 6.60 -5.94 -3.27
C ALA A 160 7.11 -4.99 -4.37
N GLU A 161 8.22 -5.31 -5.05
CA GLU A 161 8.90 -4.39 -5.95
C GLU A 161 9.62 -5.08 -7.12
N GLY A 162 10.19 -4.27 -8.02
CA GLY A 162 10.86 -4.71 -9.25
C GLY A 162 9.98 -5.59 -10.13
N MET A 163 10.61 -6.53 -10.84
CA MET A 163 9.94 -7.52 -11.69
C MET A 163 9.05 -8.49 -10.91
N TRP A 164 9.31 -8.68 -9.61
CA TRP A 164 8.65 -9.69 -8.78
C TRP A 164 7.31 -9.25 -8.23
N ARG A 165 6.92 -7.98 -8.42
CA ARG A 165 5.68 -7.45 -7.85
C ARG A 165 4.43 -8.03 -8.51
N SER A 166 4.40 -8.01 -9.84
CA SER A 166 3.16 -8.16 -10.62
C SER A 166 3.07 -9.54 -11.26
N TRP A 167 2.34 -10.43 -10.60
CA TRP A 167 2.06 -11.77 -11.11
C TRP A 167 0.62 -11.86 -11.61
N GLY A 168 0.41 -12.14 -12.89
CA GLY A 168 -0.92 -12.19 -13.53
C GLY A 168 -1.85 -13.18 -12.87
N ARG A 169 -1.41 -14.43 -12.65
CA ARG A 169 -2.19 -15.45 -11.95
C ARG A 169 -2.66 -14.95 -10.57
N ASP A 170 -1.73 -14.49 -9.74
CA ASP A 170 -2.01 -14.03 -8.37
C ASP A 170 -2.91 -12.79 -8.37
N THR A 171 -2.66 -11.86 -9.31
CA THR A 171 -3.46 -10.65 -9.49
C THR A 171 -4.91 -10.99 -9.79
N PHE A 172 -5.19 -11.88 -10.75
CA PHE A 172 -6.56 -12.21 -11.14
C PHE A 172 -7.29 -13.09 -10.12
N ILE A 173 -6.58 -13.95 -9.38
CA ILE A 173 -7.15 -14.66 -8.22
C ILE A 173 -7.54 -13.66 -7.12
N ALA A 174 -6.62 -12.74 -6.78
CA ALA A 174 -6.83 -11.78 -5.70
C ALA A 174 -7.78 -10.63 -6.07
N LEU A 175 -7.99 -10.33 -7.35
CA LEU A 175 -8.74 -9.17 -7.85
C LEU A 175 -10.13 -9.05 -7.20
N ARG A 176 -10.84 -10.16 -7.07
CA ARG A 176 -12.18 -10.18 -6.46
C ARG A 176 -12.15 -9.75 -5.01
N GLY A 177 -11.27 -10.36 -4.21
CA GLY A 177 -11.16 -10.07 -2.77
C GLY A 177 -10.58 -8.69 -2.51
N CYS A 178 -9.49 -8.35 -3.20
CA CYS A 178 -8.79 -7.10 -3.00
C CYS A 178 -9.58 -5.91 -3.52
N LEU A 179 -10.15 -5.96 -4.72
CA LEU A 179 -10.69 -4.77 -5.39
C LEU A 179 -12.21 -4.79 -5.55
N LEU A 180 -12.80 -5.88 -6.04
CA LEU A 180 -14.24 -5.90 -6.33
C LEU A 180 -15.09 -5.87 -5.04
N LEU A 181 -14.82 -6.79 -4.11
CA LEU A 181 -15.56 -6.87 -2.86
C LEU A 181 -15.37 -5.63 -1.98
N THR A 182 -14.24 -4.93 -2.11
CA THR A 182 -13.96 -3.68 -1.39
C THR A 182 -14.59 -2.44 -2.03
N GLY A 183 -15.17 -2.55 -3.22
CA GLY A 183 -15.78 -1.43 -3.96
C GLY A 183 -14.78 -0.60 -4.78
N ARG A 184 -13.55 -1.08 -4.96
CA ARG A 184 -12.48 -0.42 -5.73
C ARG A 184 -12.57 -0.77 -7.22
N TYR A 185 -13.71 -0.50 -7.83
CA TYR A 185 -14.00 -0.90 -9.22
C TYR A 185 -13.11 -0.21 -10.25
N GLN A 186 -12.76 1.06 -10.03
CA GLN A 186 -11.88 1.80 -10.93
C GLN A 186 -10.47 1.19 -10.95
N ASP A 187 -9.95 0.81 -9.79
CA ASP A 187 -8.66 0.12 -9.66
C ASP A 187 -8.71 -1.24 -10.36
N ALA A 188 -9.80 -2.01 -10.18
CA ALA A 188 -9.98 -3.28 -10.84
C ALA A 188 -10.01 -3.14 -12.37
N ALA A 189 -10.76 -2.16 -12.88
CA ALA A 189 -10.82 -1.87 -14.31
C ALA A 189 -9.44 -1.47 -14.86
N ASN A 190 -8.68 -0.65 -14.14
CA ASN A 190 -7.33 -0.27 -14.54
C ASN A 190 -6.42 -1.51 -14.65
N ILE A 191 -6.40 -2.39 -13.65
CA ILE A 191 -5.60 -3.62 -13.69
C ILE A 191 -6.00 -4.50 -14.87
N ILE A 192 -7.29 -4.76 -15.07
CA ILE A 192 -7.78 -5.61 -16.17
C ILE A 192 -7.31 -5.06 -17.52
N LEU A 193 -7.47 -3.75 -17.73
CA LEU A 193 -7.11 -3.10 -18.99
C LEU A 193 -5.59 -3.05 -19.20
N SER A 194 -4.80 -2.90 -18.14
CA SER A 194 -3.35 -3.00 -18.21
C SER A 194 -2.90 -4.42 -18.60
N TYR A 195 -3.47 -5.47 -18.01
CA TYR A 195 -3.12 -6.84 -18.38
C TYR A 195 -3.65 -7.26 -19.76
N ALA A 196 -4.82 -6.74 -20.18
CA ALA A 196 -5.34 -6.95 -21.52
C ALA A 196 -4.39 -6.40 -22.60
N SER A 197 -3.68 -5.31 -22.29
CA SER A 197 -2.67 -4.74 -23.18
C SER A 197 -1.44 -5.62 -23.39
N LEU A 198 -1.22 -6.58 -22.50
CA LEU A 198 -0.10 -7.51 -22.54
C LEU A 198 -0.46 -8.86 -23.17
N LEU A 199 -1.70 -9.01 -23.68
CA LEU A 199 -2.14 -10.26 -24.28
C LEU A 199 -1.29 -10.57 -25.51
N ARG A 200 -0.70 -11.76 -25.51
CA ARG A 200 0.13 -12.25 -26.61
C ARG A 200 -0.17 -13.73 -26.83
N HIS A 201 -0.30 -14.14 -28.08
CA HIS A 201 -0.65 -15.53 -28.45
C HIS A 201 -1.93 -16.06 -27.77
N GLY A 202 -2.91 -15.17 -27.52
CA GLY A 202 -4.18 -15.53 -26.87
C GLY A 202 -4.10 -15.76 -25.35
N LEU A 203 -2.95 -15.46 -24.73
CA LEU A 203 -2.73 -15.64 -23.30
C LEU A 203 -2.29 -14.34 -22.63
N ILE A 204 -2.69 -14.17 -21.36
CA ILE A 204 -2.22 -13.09 -20.49
C ILE A 204 -0.94 -13.55 -19.78
N PRO A 205 0.10 -12.71 -19.66
CA PRO A 205 1.35 -13.11 -19.03
C PRO A 205 1.20 -13.36 -17.53
N ASN A 206 1.97 -14.33 -17.04
CA ASN A 206 2.06 -14.60 -15.61
C ASN A 206 3.04 -13.66 -14.90
N LEU A 207 4.19 -13.31 -15.48
CA LEU A 207 5.13 -12.34 -14.91
C LEU A 207 5.11 -11.06 -15.76
N VAL A 208 4.97 -9.89 -15.13
CA VAL A 208 4.99 -8.60 -15.82
C VAL A 208 6.24 -7.81 -15.40
N GLU A 209 7.16 -7.63 -16.34
CA GLU A 209 8.38 -6.85 -16.15
C GLU A 209 8.34 -5.55 -16.98
N MET A 210 8.88 -4.46 -16.45
CA MET A 210 8.96 -3.17 -17.16
C MET A 210 9.72 -3.26 -18.49
N VAL A 211 10.73 -4.14 -18.61
CA VAL A 211 11.52 -4.33 -19.84
C VAL A 211 10.69 -4.88 -21.00
N SER A 212 9.65 -5.67 -20.71
CA SER A 212 8.71 -6.19 -21.72
C SER A 212 7.89 -5.10 -22.42
N LEU A 213 7.91 -3.86 -21.91
CA LEU A 213 7.26 -2.69 -22.52
C LEU A 213 8.17 -1.91 -23.47
N LEU A 214 9.49 -2.10 -23.39
CA LEU A 214 10.47 -1.45 -24.28
C LEU A 214 10.79 -2.32 -25.51
N ASN A 215 10.72 -3.64 -25.36
CA ASN A 215 10.83 -4.59 -26.47
C ASN A 215 9.54 -5.40 -26.54
N GLN A 216 8.74 -5.21 -27.59
CA GLN A 216 7.53 -6.02 -27.85
C GLN A 216 7.81 -7.53 -27.98
N ASP A 217 9.08 -7.93 -27.99
CA ASP A 217 9.51 -9.30 -28.22
C ASP A 217 9.75 -10.13 -26.94
N THR A 218 9.88 -9.54 -25.75
CA THR A 218 10.26 -10.30 -24.53
C THR A 218 9.17 -10.32 -23.48
N ILE A 219 8.19 -11.23 -23.62
CA ILE A 219 7.29 -11.60 -22.53
C ILE A 219 7.73 -12.96 -21.99
N VAL A 220 8.13 -13.02 -20.73
CA VAL A 220 8.46 -14.30 -20.06
C VAL A 220 7.15 -15.01 -19.71
N VAL A 221 6.70 -15.89 -20.61
CA VAL A 221 5.66 -16.87 -20.30
C VAL A 221 6.32 -18.00 -19.52
N MET A 222 6.42 -17.88 -18.19
CA MET A 222 6.81 -19.01 -17.34
C MET A 222 5.64 -20.01 -17.28
N GLN A 223 5.68 -20.99 -18.17
CA GLN A 223 4.85 -22.18 -18.10
C GLN A 223 5.50 -23.11 -17.07
N PHE A 224 4.96 -23.15 -15.84
CA PHE A 224 5.34 -24.21 -14.90
C PHE A 224 4.76 -25.52 -15.42
N GLY A 225 5.58 -26.27 -16.16
CA GLY A 225 5.29 -27.66 -16.46
C GLY A 225 5.19 -28.43 -15.16
N ILE A 226 4.04 -29.06 -14.94
CA ILE A 226 3.93 -30.16 -13.99
C ILE A 226 4.82 -31.26 -14.59
N GLY A 227 6.07 -31.31 -14.15
CA GLY A 227 6.95 -32.44 -14.39
C GLY A 227 6.29 -33.67 -13.79
N TYR A 228 5.99 -34.63 -14.63
CA TYR A 228 5.63 -35.98 -14.22
C TYR A 228 6.69 -36.48 -13.25
N ILE A 229 6.27 -36.72 -12.00
CA ILE A 229 6.93 -37.69 -11.14
C ILE A 229 6.44 -39.04 -11.64
N LEU A 230 7.25 -39.68 -12.48
CA LEU A 230 7.49 -41.12 -12.59
C LEU A 230 8.72 -41.33 -13.48
#